data_AF-A0A949E3F1-F1
#
_entry.id   AF-A0A949E3F1-F1
#
_cell.length_a   1.000
_cell.length_b   1.000
_cell.length_c   1.000
_cell.angle_alpha   90.00
_cell.angle_beta   90.00
_cell.angle_gamma   90.00
#
_symmetry.space_group_name_H-M   'P 1'
#
loop_
_entity.id
_entity.type
_entity.pdbx_description
1 polymer ?
#
loop_
_entity_poly.entity_id
_entity_poly.type
_entity_poly.pdbx_seq_one_letter_code
_entity_poly.pdbx_strand_id
1 'polypeptide(L)'
;MMDQVLVTAKSRQVIVDVDVSSREFWTNELEVAYDQILEQTTQAGFIETWLAKKNGRQTEMLRRNMGWEAKPGRVKGKKDELRPNTDELLPYVLVQEFAKFKSKLATIEVAGDLLPPDVMELCSKGDDDDYDTLALSFAIFHLKPHELRRILHVDKIYKTGFARMKMKDGPRRPTRPLADFLARHNVEDILRQFDKSKKDGRTSELKNILHDGDHDMVFIRRCERPTLMLQGHTVLHGYRPEWIVLIFFDGAKRVNISSRSVEASLEIANQIATEYYGTKCEYQNENEIAYRKQLERFLDLLKTDRDQQMAWVELVMGNSPLDGEGECPIRLRDPKCHSIGPAVRHFERVVGSLSGNVDAIESIKVFYAKKRVSLIFEKMELAEDEFVVRYSDQRLNPKERLAFETYMRTAHAIPVLSTEKRFKRPS
;
A
#
# COMPACT_ATOMS: atom_id res chain seq x y z
N MET A 1 2.85 -29.03 -12.90
CA MET A 1 1.91 -28.27 -13.72
C MET A 1 0.83 -27.77 -12.77
N MET A 2 1.08 -26.64 -12.12
CA MET A 2 0.19 -26.01 -11.14
C MET A 2 0.03 -24.56 -11.56
N ASP A 3 -1.23 -24.15 -11.62
CA ASP A 3 -1.71 -22.99 -12.35
C ASP A 3 -1.09 -21.65 -11.92
N GLN A 4 -0.72 -20.87 -12.92
CA GLN A 4 -0.51 -19.43 -12.83
C GLN A 4 -1.86 -18.78 -12.55
N VAL A 5 -2.20 -18.54 -11.28
CA VAL A 5 -3.35 -17.69 -10.95
C VAL A 5 -2.90 -16.24 -11.08
N LEU A 6 -3.15 -15.69 -12.26
CA LEU A 6 -3.20 -14.26 -12.54
C LEU A 6 -4.04 -13.55 -11.46
N VAL A 7 -3.43 -12.67 -10.67
CA VAL A 7 -4.17 -11.60 -9.97
C VAL A 7 -4.53 -10.56 -11.02
N THR A 8 -5.60 -10.83 -11.76
CA THR A 8 -6.36 -9.86 -12.56
C THR A 8 -7.82 -10.14 -12.22
N ALA A 9 -8.39 -9.32 -11.36
CA ALA A 9 -9.74 -9.51 -10.86
C ALA A 9 -10.63 -8.34 -11.28
N LYS A 10 -11.75 -8.68 -11.92
CA LYS A 10 -12.88 -7.77 -12.17
C LYS A 10 -13.50 -7.39 -10.83
N SER A 11 -13.01 -6.30 -10.24
CA SER A 11 -13.57 -5.73 -9.02
C SER A 11 -14.89 -5.04 -9.35
N ARG A 12 -15.98 -5.45 -8.69
CA ARG A 12 -17.25 -4.72 -8.73
C ARG A 12 -17.20 -3.60 -7.70
N GLN A 13 -17.24 -2.35 -8.16
CA GLN A 13 -17.42 -1.17 -7.31
C GLN A 13 -18.91 -0.87 -7.14
N VAL A 14 -19.30 -0.45 -5.93
CA VAL A 14 -20.58 0.21 -5.69
C VAL A 14 -20.36 1.72 -5.94
N ILE A 15 -20.52 2.14 -7.19
CA ILE A 15 -20.32 3.54 -7.61
C ILE A 15 -21.57 4.35 -7.26
N VAL A 16 -21.40 5.39 -6.45
CA VAL A 16 -22.34 6.53 -6.40
C VAL A 16 -21.98 7.43 -7.59
N ASP A 17 -22.98 7.78 -8.42
CA ASP A 17 -22.85 8.73 -9.52
C ASP A 17 -22.53 10.12 -8.96
N VAL A 18 -21.25 10.45 -8.85
CA VAL A 18 -20.77 11.78 -8.45
C VAL A 18 -20.31 12.50 -9.70
N ASP A 19 -20.86 13.66 -10.02
CA ASP A 19 -20.47 14.44 -11.20
C ASP A 19 -18.95 14.70 -11.24
N VAL A 20 -18.30 14.25 -12.31
CA VAL A 20 -16.83 14.32 -12.51
C VAL A 20 -16.34 15.75 -12.77
N SER A 21 -17.25 16.66 -13.09
CA SER A 21 -16.98 18.10 -13.18
C SER A 21 -17.13 18.81 -11.84
N SER A 22 -17.68 18.13 -10.82
CA SER A 22 -17.91 18.74 -9.51
C SER A 22 -16.61 18.94 -8.73
N ARG A 23 -16.58 20.05 -7.98
CA ARG A 23 -15.54 20.31 -6.97
C ARG A 23 -15.45 19.17 -5.94
N GLU A 24 -16.58 18.56 -5.60
CA GLU A 24 -16.64 17.48 -4.61
C GLU A 24 -15.88 16.23 -5.09
N PHE A 25 -16.03 15.83 -6.35
CA PHE A 25 -15.27 14.71 -6.91
C PHE A 25 -13.76 14.93 -6.80
N TRP A 26 -13.27 16.09 -7.24
CA TRP A 26 -11.82 16.35 -7.22
C TRP A 26 -11.27 16.51 -5.81
N THR A 27 -11.93 17.30 -4.97
CA THR A 27 -11.42 17.61 -3.62
C THR A 27 -11.69 16.51 -2.61
N ASN A 28 -12.90 15.95 -2.58
CA ASN A 28 -13.29 14.98 -1.56
C ASN A 28 -12.91 13.54 -1.92
N GLU A 29 -13.10 13.15 -3.19
CA GLU A 29 -12.88 11.77 -3.63
C GLU A 29 -11.46 11.51 -4.14
N LEU A 30 -10.83 12.49 -4.79
CA LEU A 30 -9.50 12.33 -5.39
C LEU A 30 -8.36 13.05 -4.64
N GLU A 31 -8.70 13.84 -3.61
CA GLU A 31 -7.77 14.64 -2.80
C GLU A 31 -6.95 15.66 -3.63
N VAL A 32 -7.58 16.23 -4.66
CA VAL A 32 -6.99 17.25 -5.54
C VAL A 32 -7.39 18.65 -5.07
N ALA A 33 -6.42 19.57 -5.02
CA ALA A 33 -6.61 20.97 -4.65
C ALA A 33 -7.31 21.76 -5.77
N TYR A 34 -8.57 21.40 -6.05
CA TYR A 34 -9.36 21.85 -7.20
C TYR A 34 -9.33 23.38 -7.38
N ASP A 35 -9.65 24.15 -6.33
CA ASP A 35 -9.76 25.61 -6.44
C ASP A 35 -8.41 26.27 -6.76
N GLN A 36 -7.34 25.79 -6.12
CA GLN A 36 -5.99 26.31 -6.36
C GLN A 36 -5.53 26.04 -7.79
N ILE A 37 -5.88 24.87 -8.35
CA ILE A 37 -5.52 24.51 -9.72
C ILE A 37 -6.35 25.32 -10.71
N LEU A 38 -7.65 25.51 -10.44
CA LEU A 38 -8.51 26.32 -11.27
C LEU A 38 -8.01 27.78 -11.32
N GLU A 39 -7.63 28.35 -10.18
CA GLU A 39 -7.02 29.69 -10.12
C GLU A 39 -5.72 29.78 -10.92
N GLN A 40 -4.88 28.74 -10.91
CA GLN A 40 -3.67 28.71 -11.75
C GLN A 40 -4.01 28.66 -13.24
N THR A 41 -5.07 27.93 -13.62
CA THR A 41 -5.45 27.77 -15.03
C THR A 41 -6.04 29.03 -15.65
N THR A 42 -6.52 29.99 -14.85
CA THR A 42 -6.97 31.30 -15.35
C THR A 42 -5.81 32.24 -15.71
N GLN A 43 -4.57 31.92 -15.33
CA GLN A 43 -3.40 32.71 -15.68
C GLN A 43 -3.13 32.62 -17.20
N ALA A 44 -2.98 33.77 -17.85
CA ALA A 44 -2.72 33.83 -19.29
C ALA A 44 -1.47 33.01 -19.68
N GLY A 45 -1.59 32.16 -20.70
CA GLY A 45 -0.49 31.33 -21.18
C GLY A 45 -0.25 30.03 -20.38
N PHE A 46 -1.07 29.75 -19.35
CA PHE A 46 -0.89 28.58 -18.49
C PHE A 46 -1.03 27.27 -19.28
N ILE A 47 -2.12 27.11 -20.03
CA ILE A 47 -2.41 25.87 -20.78
C ILE A 47 -1.36 25.63 -21.85
N GLU A 48 -0.88 26.68 -22.53
CA GLU A 48 0.18 26.60 -23.54
C GLU A 48 1.49 26.13 -22.92
N THR A 49 1.83 26.67 -21.74
CA THR A 49 3.02 26.28 -20.98
C THR A 49 2.91 24.84 -20.47
N TRP A 50 1.73 24.45 -19.98
CA TRP A 50 1.44 23.09 -19.53
C TRP A 50 1.56 22.09 -20.69
N LEU A 51 0.96 22.40 -21.83
CA LEU A 51 0.98 21.60 -23.04
C LEU A 51 2.40 21.47 -23.62
N ALA A 52 3.19 22.55 -23.58
CA ALA A 52 4.59 22.54 -24.02
C ALA A 52 5.43 21.49 -23.28
N LYS A 53 5.12 21.21 -22.00
CA LYS A 53 5.81 20.21 -21.17
C LYS A 53 5.38 18.77 -21.43
N LYS A 54 4.32 18.52 -22.22
CA LYS A 54 3.85 17.15 -22.51
C LYS A 54 4.83 16.43 -23.43
N ASN A 55 5.09 15.16 -23.18
CA ASN A 55 5.91 14.35 -24.09
C ASN A 55 5.04 13.79 -25.25
N GLY A 56 5.66 13.03 -26.17
CA GLY A 56 4.97 12.49 -27.34
C GLY A 56 3.79 11.58 -27.00
N ARG A 57 3.93 10.69 -26.01
CA ARG A 57 2.88 9.75 -25.59
C ARG A 57 1.70 10.46 -24.95
N GLN A 58 1.98 11.39 -24.05
CA GLN A 58 0.97 12.23 -23.40
C GLN A 58 0.22 13.09 -24.42
N THR A 59 0.94 13.67 -25.38
CA THR A 59 0.34 14.48 -26.46
C THR A 59 -0.56 13.62 -27.34
N GLU A 60 -0.10 12.42 -27.73
CA GLU A 60 -0.90 11.53 -28.57
C GLU A 60 -2.13 11.01 -27.85
N MET A 61 -2.02 10.71 -26.56
CA MET A 61 -3.17 10.30 -25.76
C MET A 61 -4.23 11.41 -25.68
N LEU A 62 -3.82 12.66 -25.45
CA LEU A 62 -4.74 13.80 -25.45
C LEU A 62 -5.45 13.94 -26.81
N ARG A 63 -4.71 13.85 -27.93
CA ARG A 63 -5.30 13.91 -29.28
C ARG A 63 -6.31 12.79 -29.51
N ARG A 64 -5.94 11.56 -29.14
CA ARG A 64 -6.82 10.39 -29.25
C ARG A 64 -8.11 10.58 -28.44
N ASN A 65 -8.00 11.08 -27.21
CA ASN A 65 -9.15 11.33 -26.35
C ASN A 65 -10.04 12.47 -26.85
N MET A 66 -9.52 13.36 -27.70
CA MET A 66 -10.31 14.38 -28.43
C MET A 66 -10.90 13.85 -29.74
N GLY A 67 -10.78 12.54 -30.00
CA GLY A 67 -11.32 11.90 -31.21
C GLY A 67 -10.46 12.12 -32.47
N TRP A 68 -9.21 12.57 -32.34
CA TRP A 68 -8.34 12.75 -33.49
C TRP A 68 -7.59 11.47 -33.84
N GLU A 69 -7.48 11.20 -35.14
CA GLU A 69 -6.74 10.06 -35.64
C GLU A 69 -5.24 10.17 -35.38
N ALA A 70 -4.62 9.00 -35.18
CA ALA A 70 -3.18 8.89 -35.06
C ALA A 70 -2.54 9.39 -36.35
N LYS A 71 -1.71 10.43 -36.23
CA LYS A 71 -1.06 11.07 -37.38
C LYS A 71 0.46 10.96 -37.25
N PRO A 72 1.17 10.55 -38.31
CA PRO A 72 2.63 10.65 -38.33
C PRO A 72 3.02 12.13 -38.34
N GLY A 73 3.97 12.51 -37.50
CA GLY A 73 4.41 13.90 -37.43
C GLY A 73 5.18 14.25 -36.15
N ARG A 74 5.81 15.43 -36.15
CA ARG A 74 6.54 15.93 -34.99
C ARG A 74 5.57 16.31 -33.86
N VAL A 75 5.96 16.02 -32.62
CA VAL A 75 5.19 16.35 -31.40
C VAL A 75 4.79 17.83 -31.35
N LYS A 76 5.61 18.74 -31.87
CA LYS A 76 5.29 20.18 -31.93
C LYS A 76 3.99 20.45 -32.69
N GLY A 77 3.82 19.91 -33.90
CA GLY A 77 2.61 20.10 -34.70
C GLY A 77 1.37 19.51 -34.04
N LYS A 78 1.54 18.35 -33.38
CA LYS A 78 0.48 17.71 -32.56
C LYS A 78 0.01 18.60 -31.39
N LYS A 79 0.93 19.31 -30.74
CA LYS A 79 0.60 20.29 -29.70
C LYS A 79 -0.08 21.52 -30.27
N ASP A 80 0.33 21.98 -31.46
CA ASP A 80 -0.28 23.14 -32.10
C ASP A 80 -1.78 22.89 -32.39
N GLU A 81 -2.15 21.66 -32.76
CA GLU A 81 -3.56 21.25 -32.93
C GLU A 81 -4.36 21.25 -31.62
N LEU A 82 -3.74 20.91 -30.48
CA LEU A 82 -4.38 20.89 -29.15
C LEU A 82 -4.63 22.30 -28.58
N ARG A 83 -3.84 23.30 -28.97
CA ARG A 83 -3.90 24.65 -28.38
C ARG A 83 -5.27 25.35 -28.43
N PRO A 84 -6.07 25.25 -29.50
CA PRO A 84 -7.37 25.92 -29.56
C PRO A 84 -8.40 25.38 -28.56
N ASN A 85 -8.22 24.17 -28.01
CA ASN A 85 -9.19 23.49 -27.16
C ASN A 85 -8.83 23.60 -25.67
N THR A 86 -8.53 24.82 -25.20
CA THR A 86 -8.05 25.06 -23.82
C THR A 86 -9.03 24.56 -22.75
N ASP A 87 -10.32 24.75 -22.97
CA ASP A 87 -11.36 24.40 -22.00
C ASP A 87 -11.49 22.88 -21.85
N GLU A 88 -11.35 22.13 -22.95
CA GLU A 88 -11.36 20.67 -22.96
C GLU A 88 -10.09 20.06 -22.32
N LEU A 89 -9.01 20.83 -22.24
CA LEU A 89 -7.76 20.39 -21.61
C LEU A 89 -7.77 20.55 -20.09
N LEU A 90 -8.66 21.38 -19.53
CA LEU A 90 -8.71 21.69 -18.10
C LEU A 90 -8.84 20.43 -17.22
N PRO A 91 -9.73 19.46 -17.51
CA PRO A 91 -9.80 18.23 -16.73
C PRO A 91 -8.49 17.44 -16.70
N TYR A 92 -7.71 17.46 -17.79
CA TYR A 92 -6.43 16.77 -17.85
C TYR A 92 -5.33 17.45 -17.04
N VAL A 93 -5.46 18.75 -16.77
CA VAL A 93 -4.62 19.44 -15.77
C VAL A 93 -4.90 18.88 -14.38
N LEU A 94 -6.17 18.71 -14.01
CA LEU A 94 -6.57 18.11 -12.73
C LEU A 94 -6.10 16.65 -12.61
N VAL A 95 -6.21 15.86 -13.68
CA VAL A 95 -5.68 14.48 -13.73
C VAL A 95 -4.16 14.47 -13.54
N GLN A 96 -3.43 15.43 -14.09
CA GLN A 96 -1.99 15.52 -13.86
C GLN A 96 -1.69 15.78 -12.39
N GLU A 97 -2.38 16.72 -11.75
CA GLU A 97 -2.18 17.04 -10.35
C GLU A 97 -2.52 15.86 -9.44
N PHE A 98 -3.60 15.13 -9.77
CA PHE A 98 -3.91 13.84 -9.15
C PHE A 98 -2.75 12.84 -9.28
N ALA A 99 -2.24 12.65 -10.49
CA ALA A 99 -1.25 11.61 -10.82
C ALA A 99 0.14 11.87 -10.22
N LYS A 100 0.53 13.13 -9.97
CA LYS A 100 1.87 13.52 -9.45
C LYS A 100 2.34 12.70 -8.26
N PHE A 101 1.42 12.38 -7.37
CA PHE A 101 1.74 11.71 -6.12
C PHE A 101 1.28 10.26 -6.10
N LYS A 102 0.82 9.65 -7.20
CA LYS A 102 0.34 8.25 -7.18
C LYS A 102 1.45 7.25 -7.52
N SER A 103 1.34 6.07 -6.95
CA SER A 103 2.21 4.93 -7.23
C SER A 103 2.11 4.53 -8.70
N LYS A 104 3.25 4.47 -9.38
CA LYS A 104 3.35 3.97 -10.77
C LYS A 104 2.68 2.61 -10.92
N LEU A 105 2.91 1.71 -9.96
CA LEU A 105 2.38 0.35 -10.03
C LEU A 105 0.86 0.32 -9.86
N ALA A 106 0.30 1.17 -8.97
CA ALA A 106 -1.14 1.27 -8.80
C ALA A 106 -1.82 1.77 -10.09
N THR A 107 -1.22 2.77 -10.76
CA THR A 107 -1.71 3.26 -12.05
C THR A 107 -1.65 2.18 -13.13
N ILE A 108 -0.54 1.44 -13.22
CA ILE A 108 -0.38 0.37 -14.22
C ILE A 108 -1.37 -0.78 -13.99
N GLU A 109 -1.57 -1.19 -12.73
CA GLU A 109 -2.52 -2.25 -12.38
C GLU A 109 -3.95 -1.88 -12.80
N VAL A 110 -4.43 -0.70 -12.37
CA VAL A 110 -5.78 -0.24 -12.72
C VAL A 110 -5.92 -0.04 -14.23
N ALA A 111 -4.87 0.46 -14.89
CA ALA A 111 -4.86 0.60 -16.34
C ALA A 111 -4.96 -0.75 -17.06
N GLY A 112 -4.19 -1.76 -16.64
CA GLY A 112 -4.16 -3.08 -17.27
C GLY A 112 -5.50 -3.81 -17.18
N ASP A 113 -6.26 -3.59 -16.10
CA ASP A 113 -7.59 -4.17 -15.94
C ASP A 113 -8.67 -3.46 -16.76
N LEU A 114 -8.46 -2.19 -17.10
CA LEU A 114 -9.49 -1.31 -17.65
C LEU A 114 -9.29 -0.97 -19.13
N LEU A 115 -8.05 -0.68 -19.53
CA LEU A 115 -7.72 -0.11 -20.82
C LEU A 115 -7.55 -1.22 -21.89
N PRO A 116 -8.01 -0.98 -23.13
CA PRO A 116 -7.73 -1.86 -24.26
C PRO A 116 -6.23 -2.04 -24.53
N PRO A 117 -5.79 -3.19 -25.09
CA PRO A 117 -4.38 -3.46 -25.37
C PRO A 117 -3.67 -2.41 -26.23
N ASP A 118 -4.36 -1.85 -27.24
CA ASP A 118 -3.79 -0.82 -28.12
C ASP A 118 -3.54 0.52 -27.40
N VAL A 119 -4.38 0.84 -26.40
CA VAL A 119 -4.20 2.01 -25.53
C VAL A 119 -3.03 1.79 -24.57
N MET A 120 -2.88 0.57 -24.05
CA MET A 120 -1.73 0.17 -23.23
C MET A 120 -0.43 0.26 -24.01
N GLU A 121 -0.41 -0.24 -25.25
CA GLU A 121 0.74 -0.17 -26.16
C GLU A 121 1.16 1.28 -26.45
N LEU A 122 0.20 2.18 -26.71
CA LEU A 122 0.47 3.61 -26.93
C LEU A 122 1.16 4.27 -25.71
N CYS A 123 0.86 3.79 -24.51
CA CYS A 123 1.47 4.28 -23.27
C CYS A 123 2.80 3.60 -22.92
N SER A 124 3.16 2.51 -23.60
CA SER A 124 4.37 1.72 -23.31
C SER A 124 5.64 2.49 -23.65
N LYS A 125 6.66 2.38 -22.79
CA LYS A 125 7.98 2.98 -22.99
C LYS A 125 8.94 2.10 -23.79
N GLY A 126 8.57 0.85 -24.07
CA GLY A 126 9.36 -0.10 -24.87
C GLY A 126 10.21 -1.07 -24.04
N ASP A 127 10.44 -0.80 -22.76
CA ASP A 127 11.13 -1.70 -21.81
C ASP A 127 10.11 -2.49 -20.97
N ASP A 128 10.50 -3.68 -20.48
CA ASP A 128 9.73 -4.60 -19.61
C ASP A 128 8.73 -3.89 -18.68
N ASP A 129 7.45 -3.89 -19.08
CA ASP A 129 6.32 -3.34 -18.33
C ASP A 129 6.50 -1.89 -17.80
N ASP A 130 7.28 -1.04 -18.48
CA ASP A 130 7.34 0.40 -18.19
C ASP A 130 6.34 1.19 -19.05
N TYR A 131 5.52 1.99 -18.39
CA TYR A 131 4.49 2.81 -19.00
C TYR A 131 4.62 4.29 -18.59
N ASP A 132 4.15 5.19 -19.45
CA ASP A 132 3.90 6.58 -19.09
C ASP A 132 2.64 6.69 -18.25
N THR A 133 2.80 6.79 -16.93
CA THR A 133 1.68 6.78 -15.97
C THR A 133 0.75 7.97 -16.12
N LEU A 134 1.24 9.11 -16.62
CA LEU A 134 0.39 10.27 -16.86
C LEU A 134 -0.47 10.05 -18.11
N ALA A 135 0.09 9.48 -19.19
CA ALA A 135 -0.68 9.07 -20.36
C ALA A 135 -1.73 8.00 -20.00
N LEU A 136 -1.37 7.00 -19.18
CA LEU A 136 -2.33 6.03 -18.64
C LEU A 136 -3.45 6.71 -17.85
N SER A 137 -3.12 7.68 -16.99
CA SER A 137 -4.12 8.41 -16.20
C SER A 137 -5.07 9.23 -17.09
N PHE A 138 -4.57 9.83 -18.17
CA PHE A 138 -5.41 10.51 -19.17
C PHE A 138 -6.34 9.54 -19.88
N ALA A 139 -5.85 8.35 -20.25
CA ALA A 139 -6.67 7.32 -20.88
C ALA A 139 -7.77 6.80 -19.95
N ILE A 140 -7.43 6.52 -18.68
CA ILE A 140 -8.39 6.08 -17.65
C ILE A 140 -9.44 7.16 -17.44
N PHE A 141 -9.03 8.42 -17.29
CA PHE A 141 -9.96 9.53 -17.13
C PHE A 141 -10.94 9.64 -18.30
N HIS A 142 -10.44 9.57 -19.53
CA HIS A 142 -11.30 9.67 -20.71
C HIS A 142 -12.28 8.51 -20.84
N LEU A 143 -11.83 7.27 -20.56
CA LEU A 143 -12.67 6.08 -20.70
C LEU A 143 -13.68 5.93 -19.56
N LYS A 144 -13.22 6.05 -18.30
CA LYS A 144 -14.04 5.96 -17.09
C LYS A 144 -13.44 6.84 -15.97
N PRO A 145 -13.85 8.11 -15.84
CA PRO A 145 -13.28 9.04 -14.86
C PRO A 145 -13.31 8.53 -13.41
N HIS A 146 -14.38 7.83 -13.01
CA HIS A 146 -14.53 7.33 -11.64
C HIS A 146 -13.46 6.31 -11.23
N GLU A 147 -12.81 5.65 -12.18
CA GLU A 147 -11.74 4.69 -11.91
C GLU A 147 -10.45 5.35 -11.40
N LEU A 148 -10.33 6.69 -11.51
CA LEU A 148 -9.29 7.42 -10.78
C LEU A 148 -9.39 7.19 -9.26
N ARG A 149 -10.60 6.98 -8.71
CA ARG A 149 -10.76 6.59 -7.31
C ARG A 149 -10.13 5.24 -7.02
N ARG A 150 -10.23 4.28 -7.95
CA ARG A 150 -9.58 2.98 -7.81
C ARG A 150 -8.07 3.13 -7.72
N ILE A 151 -7.47 3.99 -8.56
CA ILE A 151 -6.02 4.31 -8.48
C ILE A 151 -5.69 4.86 -7.10
N LEU A 152 -6.48 5.79 -6.56
CA LEU A 152 -6.26 6.33 -5.22
C LEU A 152 -6.28 5.23 -4.16
N HIS A 153 -7.29 4.36 -4.18
CA HIS A 153 -7.44 3.29 -3.19
C HIS A 153 -6.31 2.25 -3.26
N VAL A 154 -5.94 1.80 -4.47
CA VAL A 154 -4.80 0.90 -4.69
C VAL A 154 -3.50 1.57 -4.26
N ASP A 155 -3.32 2.87 -4.55
CA ASP A 155 -2.17 3.66 -4.08
C ASP A 155 -2.07 3.68 -2.55
N LYS A 156 -3.19 3.80 -1.82
CA LYS A 156 -3.20 3.71 -0.35
C LYS A 156 -2.68 2.33 0.10
N ILE A 157 -3.20 1.23 -0.48
CA ILE A 157 -2.73 -0.13 -0.16
C ILE A 157 -1.23 -0.27 -0.37
N TYR A 158 -0.73 0.27 -1.48
CA TYR A 158 0.67 0.11 -1.88
C TYR A 158 1.64 0.90 -0.99
N LYS A 159 1.22 2.07 -0.51
CA LYS A 159 2.06 2.97 0.29
C LYS A 159 2.02 2.70 1.78
N THR A 160 1.04 1.93 2.23
CA THR A 160 0.91 1.60 3.64
C THR A 160 1.27 0.15 3.90
N GLY A 161 1.86 -0.10 5.05
CA GLY A 161 1.89 -1.43 5.64
C GLY A 161 0.64 -1.69 6.48
N PHE A 162 0.54 -2.93 6.93
CA PHE A 162 -0.66 -3.45 7.58
C PHE A 162 -0.32 -4.16 8.88
N ALA A 163 -1.11 -3.90 9.91
CA ALA A 163 -1.23 -4.79 11.05
C ALA A 163 -2.05 -6.02 10.65
N ARG A 164 -1.47 -7.21 10.77
CA ARG A 164 -2.19 -8.47 10.54
C ARG A 164 -2.89 -8.91 11.82
N MET A 165 -4.19 -9.08 11.75
CA MET A 165 -5.02 -9.45 12.89
C MET A 165 -5.80 -10.72 12.61
N LYS A 166 -5.93 -11.57 13.64
CA LYS A 166 -6.79 -12.75 13.63
C LYS A 166 -7.82 -12.65 14.74
N MET A 167 -9.02 -13.15 14.48
CA MET A 167 -10.07 -13.18 15.51
C MET A 167 -9.65 -14.11 16.65
N LYS A 168 -9.91 -13.71 17.89
CA LYS A 168 -9.56 -14.47 19.09
C LYS A 168 -10.34 -15.79 19.16
N ASP A 169 -11.64 -15.69 19.01
CA ASP A 169 -12.55 -16.82 18.93
C ASP A 169 -13.03 -16.94 17.48
N GLY A 170 -13.14 -18.16 16.94
CA GLY A 170 -13.57 -18.38 15.56
C GLY A 170 -15.06 -18.70 15.49
N PRO A 171 -15.97 -17.71 15.46
CA PRO A 171 -17.40 -17.95 15.38
C PRO A 171 -17.75 -18.75 14.12
N ARG A 172 -18.89 -19.43 14.18
CA ARG A 172 -19.42 -20.15 13.03
C ARG A 172 -19.69 -19.16 11.90
N ARG A 173 -19.21 -19.50 10.70
CA ARG A 173 -19.37 -18.64 9.51
C ARG A 173 -20.88 -18.42 9.23
N PRO A 174 -21.33 -17.17 9.05
CA PRO A 174 -22.68 -16.87 8.60
C PRO A 174 -22.97 -17.50 7.23
N THR A 175 -24.25 -17.73 6.94
CA THR A 175 -24.70 -18.21 5.61
C THR A 175 -24.57 -17.13 4.55
N ARG A 176 -24.74 -15.86 4.93
CA ARG A 176 -24.55 -14.70 4.05
C ARG A 176 -23.05 -14.46 3.81
N PRO A 177 -22.60 -14.28 2.56
CA PRO A 177 -21.24 -13.83 2.26
C PRO A 177 -20.91 -12.47 2.88
N LEU A 178 -19.63 -12.25 3.23
CA LEU A 178 -19.17 -10.97 3.77
C LEU A 178 -19.35 -9.83 2.76
N ALA A 179 -19.03 -10.07 1.49
CA ALA A 179 -19.24 -9.11 0.40
C ALA A 179 -20.68 -8.56 0.38
N ASP A 180 -21.68 -9.42 0.53
CA ASP A 180 -23.08 -9.01 0.57
C ASP A 180 -23.40 -8.20 1.83
N PHE A 181 -22.82 -8.56 2.97
CA PHE A 181 -22.99 -7.84 4.24
C PHE A 181 -22.40 -6.42 4.18
N LEU A 182 -21.24 -6.26 3.55
CA LEU A 182 -20.54 -5.00 3.34
C LEU A 182 -21.24 -4.08 2.32
N ALA A 183 -22.57 -4.11 2.24
CA ALA A 183 -23.32 -3.09 1.53
C ALA A 183 -23.09 -1.72 2.18
N ARG A 184 -23.03 -0.66 1.34
CA ARG A 184 -22.69 0.70 1.75
C ARG A 184 -23.46 1.19 2.99
N HIS A 185 -24.78 1.01 3.01
CA HIS A 185 -25.65 1.43 4.10
C HIS A 185 -25.31 0.76 5.45
N ASN A 186 -25.01 -0.54 5.45
CA ASN A 186 -24.65 -1.27 6.67
C ASN A 186 -23.37 -0.71 7.29
N VAL A 187 -22.34 -0.52 6.46
CA VAL A 187 -21.05 -0.02 6.93
C VAL A 187 -21.17 1.44 7.37
N GLU A 188 -21.90 2.29 6.65
CA GLU A 188 -22.16 3.67 7.06
C GLU A 188 -22.90 3.75 8.41
N ASP A 189 -23.87 2.87 8.66
CA ASP A 189 -24.58 2.82 9.93
C ASP A 189 -23.67 2.37 11.08
N ILE A 190 -22.80 1.39 10.84
CA ILE A 190 -21.77 0.96 11.80
C ILE A 190 -20.83 2.12 12.14
N LEU A 191 -20.35 2.86 11.15
CA LEU A 191 -19.49 4.03 11.36
C LEU A 191 -20.21 5.13 12.15
N ARG A 192 -21.48 5.40 11.84
CA ARG A 192 -22.30 6.36 12.60
C ARG A 192 -22.48 5.94 14.05
N GLN A 193 -22.69 4.65 14.31
CA GLN A 193 -22.80 4.12 15.68
C GLN A 193 -21.46 4.22 16.42
N PHE A 194 -20.35 3.91 15.75
CA PHE A 194 -19.00 4.05 16.28
C PHE A 194 -18.69 5.51 16.68
N ASP A 195 -18.95 6.47 15.80
CA ASP A 195 -18.68 7.89 16.10
C ASP A 195 -19.55 8.38 17.28
N LYS A 196 -20.82 7.94 17.33
CA LYS A 196 -21.74 8.24 18.45
C LYS A 196 -21.27 7.62 19.78
N SER A 197 -20.66 6.44 19.76
CA SER A 197 -20.18 5.77 20.97
C SER A 197 -18.87 6.37 21.46
N LYS A 198 -17.94 6.71 20.55
CA LYS A 198 -16.66 7.34 20.90
C LYS A 198 -16.81 8.77 21.41
N LYS A 199 -17.76 9.56 20.89
CA LYS A 199 -18.03 10.95 21.30
C LYS A 199 -16.79 11.87 21.32
N ASP A 200 -15.83 11.62 20.45
CA ASP A 200 -14.58 12.38 20.38
C ASP A 200 -14.65 13.59 19.42
N GLY A 201 -15.86 13.89 18.92
CA GLY A 201 -16.13 14.99 17.99
C GLY A 201 -15.58 14.76 16.58
N ARG A 202 -15.18 13.53 16.24
CA ARG A 202 -14.68 13.15 14.91
C ARG A 202 -15.74 12.36 14.16
N THR A 203 -15.70 12.45 12.83
CA THR A 203 -16.59 11.72 11.94
C THR A 203 -15.80 10.78 11.04
N SER A 204 -16.38 9.61 10.80
CA SER A 204 -15.89 8.55 9.93
C SER A 204 -16.78 8.44 8.70
N GLU A 205 -16.19 8.53 7.51
CA GLU A 205 -16.90 8.50 6.24
C GLU A 205 -16.45 7.29 5.43
N LEU A 206 -17.40 6.49 4.96
CA LEU A 206 -17.12 5.39 4.03
C LEU A 206 -16.84 5.96 2.64
N LYS A 207 -15.63 5.72 2.14
CA LYS A 207 -15.23 6.15 0.79
C LYS A 207 -15.49 5.08 -0.25
N ASN A 208 -15.10 3.84 0.02
CA ASN A 208 -15.30 2.77 -0.94
C ASN A 208 -15.27 1.39 -0.31
N ILE A 209 -15.84 0.43 -1.03
CA ILE A 209 -15.75 -1.00 -0.76
C ILE A 209 -15.34 -1.69 -2.05
N LEU A 210 -14.23 -2.43 -2.02
CA LEU A 210 -13.73 -3.20 -3.14
C LEU A 210 -13.79 -4.68 -2.81
N HIS A 211 -14.33 -5.47 -3.73
CA HIS A 211 -14.35 -6.93 -3.64
C HIS A 211 -13.34 -7.48 -4.65
N ASP A 212 -12.37 -8.23 -4.17
CA ASP A 212 -11.28 -8.80 -4.96
C ASP A 212 -11.07 -10.28 -4.58
N GLY A 213 -11.65 -11.18 -5.38
CA GLY A 213 -11.59 -12.63 -5.12
C GLY A 213 -12.11 -12.99 -3.72
N ASP A 214 -11.19 -13.45 -2.87
CA ASP A 214 -11.46 -13.86 -1.48
C ASP A 214 -11.23 -12.72 -0.45
N HIS A 215 -11.05 -11.49 -0.92
CA HIS A 215 -10.71 -10.34 -0.09
C HIS A 215 -11.74 -9.22 -0.23
N ASP A 216 -12.20 -8.72 0.92
CA ASP A 216 -13.12 -7.58 0.99
C ASP A 216 -12.40 -6.39 1.61
N MET A 217 -12.32 -5.28 0.88
CA MET A 217 -11.57 -4.09 1.29
C MET A 217 -12.52 -2.93 1.59
N VAL A 218 -12.36 -2.32 2.76
CA VAL A 218 -13.16 -1.18 3.21
C VAL A 218 -12.25 0.02 3.41
N PHE A 219 -12.58 1.13 2.74
CA PHE A 219 -11.82 2.37 2.78
C PHE A 219 -12.62 3.44 3.52
N ILE A 220 -12.09 3.89 4.65
CA ILE A 220 -12.75 4.84 5.53
C ILE A 220 -11.84 6.06 5.68
N ARG A 221 -12.44 7.25 5.59
CA ARG A 221 -11.78 8.51 5.90
C ARG A 221 -12.29 9.03 7.24
N ARG A 222 -11.39 9.30 8.18
CA ARG A 222 -11.74 9.78 9.53
C ARG A 222 -11.02 11.09 9.84
N CYS A 223 -11.68 12.01 10.52
CA CYS A 223 -11.04 13.26 10.97
C CYS A 223 -10.03 12.96 12.10
N GLU A 224 -8.74 13.27 11.96
CA GLU A 224 -7.71 12.84 12.94
C GLU A 224 -7.51 13.86 14.09
N ARG A 225 -7.23 15.14 13.77
CA ARG A 225 -7.02 16.21 14.76
C ARG A 225 -7.41 17.58 14.17
N PRO A 226 -7.94 18.51 14.98
CA PRO A 226 -7.95 19.92 14.61
C PRO A 226 -6.53 20.36 14.28
N THR A 227 -6.33 20.95 13.12
CA THR A 227 -5.08 21.49 12.65
C THR A 227 -5.33 22.85 12.03
N LEU A 228 -4.31 23.71 12.06
CA LEU A 228 -4.32 24.99 11.39
C LEU A 228 -3.89 24.74 9.95
N MET A 229 -4.83 24.76 9.02
CA MET A 229 -4.54 24.73 7.59
C MET A 229 -4.32 26.17 7.12
N LEU A 230 -3.13 26.46 6.60
CA LEU A 230 -2.87 27.76 5.98
C LEU A 230 -3.43 27.74 4.55
N GLN A 231 -4.42 28.58 4.27
CA GLN A 231 -4.89 28.84 2.91
C GLN A 231 -4.63 30.32 2.59
N GLY A 232 -3.56 30.58 1.82
CA GLY A 232 -3.08 31.94 1.57
C GLY A 232 -2.62 32.64 2.86
N HIS A 233 -3.23 33.78 3.19
CA HIS A 233 -2.99 34.52 4.45
C HIS A 233 -3.99 34.16 5.56
N THR A 234 -4.87 33.19 5.33
CA THR A 234 -5.93 32.84 6.27
C THR A 234 -5.64 31.49 6.92
N VAL A 235 -5.78 31.45 8.25
CA VAL A 235 -5.72 30.21 9.00
C VAL A 235 -7.12 29.60 9.04
N LEU A 236 -7.31 28.48 8.35
CA LEU A 236 -8.51 27.67 8.46
C LEU A 236 -8.33 26.63 9.57
N HIS A 237 -9.29 26.60 10.50
CA HIS A 237 -9.43 25.47 11.42
C HIS A 237 -9.98 24.29 10.62
N GLY A 238 -9.15 23.27 10.40
CA GLY A 238 -9.51 22.07 9.64
C GLY A 238 -9.12 20.80 10.37
N TYR A 239 -9.52 19.65 9.84
CA TYR A 239 -9.03 18.36 10.32
C TYR A 239 -8.12 17.76 9.27
N ARG A 240 -6.93 17.27 9.67
CA ARG A 240 -6.16 16.41 8.77
C ARG A 240 -6.91 15.08 8.62
N PRO A 241 -7.34 14.69 7.42
CA PRO A 241 -8.02 13.42 7.22
C PRO A 241 -7.02 12.29 7.36
N GLU A 242 -7.46 11.23 8.02
CA GLU A 242 -6.79 9.96 8.14
C GLU A 242 -7.50 8.93 7.27
N TRP A 243 -6.72 8.03 6.65
CA TRP A 243 -7.24 6.86 5.97
C TRP A 243 -7.13 5.64 6.87
N ILE A 244 -8.24 4.93 7.01
CA ILE A 244 -8.35 3.61 7.59
C ILE A 244 -8.67 2.64 6.45
N VAL A 245 -7.79 1.69 6.20
CA VAL A 245 -7.96 0.63 5.21
C VAL A 245 -8.08 -0.71 5.95
N LEU A 246 -9.22 -1.38 5.78
CA LEU A 246 -9.46 -2.71 6.34
C LEU A 246 -9.55 -3.70 5.19
N ILE A 247 -8.73 -4.75 5.21
CA ILE A 247 -8.78 -5.83 4.22
C ILE A 247 -9.15 -7.11 4.97
N PHE A 248 -10.36 -7.60 4.77
CA PHE A 248 -10.88 -8.80 5.42
C PHE A 248 -10.58 -10.04 4.60
N PHE A 249 -10.25 -11.11 5.31
CA PHE A 249 -9.96 -12.44 4.74
C PHE A 249 -10.81 -13.51 5.43
N ASP A 250 -11.05 -14.62 4.73
CA ASP A 250 -11.74 -15.80 5.22
C ASP A 250 -13.12 -15.49 5.84
N GLY A 251 -13.86 -14.56 5.21
CA GLY A 251 -15.12 -14.05 5.76
C GLY A 251 -14.93 -13.28 7.06
N ALA A 252 -13.96 -12.38 7.13
CA ALA A 252 -13.64 -11.57 8.30
C ALA A 252 -13.07 -12.34 9.51
N LYS A 253 -12.54 -13.57 9.35
CA LYS A 253 -11.79 -14.20 10.46
C LYS A 253 -10.40 -13.58 10.66
N ARG A 254 -9.85 -13.00 9.60
CA ARG A 254 -8.62 -12.21 9.64
C ARG A 254 -8.88 -10.85 9.02
N VAL A 255 -8.14 -9.86 9.47
CA VAL A 255 -8.18 -8.50 8.92
C VAL A 255 -6.78 -7.90 8.92
N ASN A 256 -6.40 -7.32 7.79
CA ASN A 256 -5.25 -6.45 7.70
C ASN A 256 -5.71 -5.01 7.87
N ILE A 257 -5.12 -4.29 8.82
CA ILE A 257 -5.51 -2.92 9.17
C ILE A 257 -4.38 -1.96 8.86
N SER A 258 -4.67 -0.94 8.06
CA SER A 258 -3.78 0.22 7.92
C SER A 258 -4.46 1.50 8.37
N SER A 259 -3.93 2.10 9.43
CA SER A 259 -4.44 3.33 10.05
C SER A 259 -3.37 3.99 10.90
N ARG A 260 -3.31 5.32 11.02
CA ARG A 260 -2.44 6.02 12.00
C ARG A 260 -2.98 5.89 13.43
N SER A 261 -4.30 5.89 13.59
CA SER A 261 -5.07 5.67 14.80
C SER A 261 -5.30 4.17 14.93
N VAL A 262 -4.40 3.55 15.69
CA VAL A 262 -4.43 2.13 16.02
C VAL A 262 -5.80 1.81 16.62
N GLU A 263 -6.07 2.19 17.87
CA GLU A 263 -7.31 1.85 18.60
C GLU A 263 -8.62 1.99 17.79
N ALA A 264 -8.87 3.16 17.17
CA ALA A 264 -10.12 3.40 16.45
C ALA A 264 -10.31 2.44 15.26
N SER A 265 -9.25 2.15 14.52
CA SER A 265 -9.34 1.25 13.37
C SER A 265 -9.62 -0.20 13.76
N LEU A 266 -9.10 -0.67 14.90
CA LEU A 266 -9.40 -2.00 15.42
C LEU A 266 -10.82 -2.10 15.95
N GLU A 267 -11.30 -1.07 16.64
CA GLU A 267 -12.67 -1.06 17.13
C GLU A 267 -13.69 -1.04 15.99
N ILE A 268 -13.45 -0.24 14.93
CA ILE A 268 -14.28 -0.28 13.72
C ILE A 268 -14.26 -1.68 13.11
N ALA A 269 -13.08 -2.31 12.98
CA ALA A 269 -12.98 -3.68 12.45
C ALA A 269 -13.73 -4.70 13.32
N ASN A 270 -13.59 -4.62 14.65
CA ASN A 270 -14.31 -5.46 15.61
C ASN A 270 -15.83 -5.27 15.51
N GLN A 271 -16.29 -4.03 15.33
CA GLN A 271 -17.73 -3.73 15.21
C GLN A 271 -18.30 -4.27 13.89
N ILE A 272 -17.59 -4.09 12.77
CA ILE A 272 -17.96 -4.70 11.48
C ILE A 272 -18.08 -6.22 11.61
N ALA A 273 -17.09 -6.87 12.22
CA ALA A 273 -17.12 -8.31 12.44
C ALA A 273 -18.25 -8.73 13.39
N THR A 274 -18.47 -7.98 14.47
CA THR A 274 -19.51 -8.27 15.46
C THR A 274 -20.90 -8.25 14.83
N GLU A 275 -21.19 -7.23 14.03
CA GLU A 275 -22.46 -7.11 13.32
C GLU A 275 -22.62 -8.18 12.23
N TYR A 276 -21.54 -8.52 11.52
CA TYR A 276 -21.57 -9.58 10.51
C TYR A 276 -21.83 -10.97 11.11
N TYR A 277 -21.16 -11.30 12.21
CA TYR A 277 -21.27 -12.61 12.87
C TYR A 277 -22.47 -12.71 13.84
N GLY A 278 -23.08 -11.58 14.22
CA GLY A 278 -24.16 -11.54 15.21
C GLY A 278 -23.72 -11.89 16.64
N THR A 279 -22.41 -11.89 16.91
CA THR A 279 -21.83 -12.15 18.23
C THR A 279 -20.61 -11.26 18.42
N LYS A 280 -20.30 -10.91 19.68
CA LYS A 280 -19.13 -10.08 20.00
C LYS A 280 -17.85 -10.73 19.43
N CYS A 281 -17.17 -10.00 18.55
CA CYS A 281 -15.92 -10.41 17.92
C CYS A 281 -14.78 -9.48 18.34
N GLU A 282 -13.63 -10.07 18.66
CA GLU A 282 -12.42 -9.32 19.00
C GLU A 282 -11.23 -9.86 18.19
N TYR A 283 -10.56 -8.95 17.49
CA TYR A 283 -9.30 -9.23 16.80
C TYR A 283 -8.09 -9.03 17.72
N GLN A 284 -7.09 -9.87 17.54
CA GLN A 284 -5.78 -9.78 18.17
C GLN A 284 -4.68 -9.89 17.11
N ASN A 285 -3.46 -9.45 17.45
CA ASN A 285 -2.34 -9.58 16.51
C ASN A 285 -2.17 -11.04 16.07
N GLU A 286 -2.00 -11.25 14.77
CA GLU A 286 -1.60 -12.53 14.23
C GLU A 286 -0.17 -12.83 14.70
N ASN A 287 0.02 -14.05 15.20
CA ASN A 287 1.32 -14.60 15.59
C ASN A 287 1.42 -15.95 14.87
N GLU A 288 2.37 -16.04 13.94
CA GLU A 288 2.81 -17.29 13.32
C GLU A 288 4.21 -17.60 13.88
N ILE A 289 4.37 -18.80 14.44
CA ILE A 289 5.56 -19.19 15.18
C ILE A 289 6.61 -19.73 14.20
N ALA A 290 7.83 -19.23 14.32
CA ALA A 290 9.04 -19.81 13.77
C ALA A 290 9.90 -20.34 14.91
N TYR A 291 10.55 -21.48 14.70
CA TYR A 291 11.39 -22.11 15.70
C TYR A 291 12.86 -21.71 15.52
N ARG A 292 13.61 -21.61 16.63
CA ARG A 292 15.05 -21.29 16.64
C ARG A 292 15.84 -21.98 15.53
N LYS A 293 15.72 -23.31 15.44
CA LYS A 293 16.45 -24.13 14.44
C LYS A 293 16.16 -23.73 12.99
N GLN A 294 14.96 -23.25 12.70
CA GLN A 294 14.61 -22.75 11.37
C GLN A 294 15.35 -21.45 11.07
N LEU A 295 15.42 -20.55 12.06
CA LEU A 295 16.13 -19.27 11.96
C LEU A 295 17.64 -19.48 11.84
N GLU A 296 18.23 -20.35 12.66
CA GLU A 296 19.65 -20.70 12.57
C GLU A 296 20.02 -21.21 11.19
N ARG A 297 19.24 -22.18 10.66
CA ARG A 297 19.45 -22.72 9.31
C ARG A 297 19.34 -21.63 8.23
N PHE A 298 18.37 -20.72 8.38
CA PHE A 298 18.20 -19.60 7.46
C PHE A 298 19.39 -18.64 7.50
N LEU A 299 19.85 -18.25 8.69
CA LEU A 299 21.03 -17.40 8.86
C LEU A 299 22.30 -18.08 8.33
N ASP A 300 22.43 -19.40 8.47
CA ASP A 300 23.57 -20.16 7.94
C ASP A 300 23.60 -20.20 6.41
N LEU A 301 22.43 -20.33 5.76
CA LEU A 301 22.29 -20.22 4.30
C LEU A 301 22.68 -18.82 3.81
N LEU A 302 22.18 -17.79 4.48
CA LEU A 302 22.51 -16.39 4.19
C LEU A 302 24.01 -16.10 4.39
N LYS A 303 24.60 -16.61 5.47
CA LYS A 303 26.02 -16.46 5.80
C LYS A 303 26.95 -17.11 4.77
N THR A 304 26.49 -18.19 4.15
CA THR A 304 27.24 -18.95 3.14
C THR A 304 26.93 -18.52 1.70
N ASP A 305 26.11 -17.48 1.50
CA ASP A 305 25.67 -17.00 0.19
C ASP A 305 25.01 -18.10 -0.66
N ARG A 306 24.34 -19.06 0.00
CA ARG A 306 23.66 -20.19 -0.66
C ARG A 306 22.18 -19.95 -0.93
N ASP A 307 21.64 -18.87 -0.39
CA ASP A 307 20.28 -18.43 -0.73
C ASP A 307 20.24 -17.90 -2.16
N GLN A 308 19.21 -18.28 -2.92
CA GLN A 308 19.12 -17.99 -4.36
C GLN A 308 18.49 -16.62 -4.64
N GLN A 309 17.73 -16.05 -3.71
CA GLN A 309 16.98 -14.81 -3.94
C GLN A 309 17.39 -13.67 -3.01
N MET A 310 18.13 -13.97 -1.94
CA MET A 310 18.46 -13.01 -0.89
C MET A 310 19.94 -12.98 -0.56
N ALA A 311 20.47 -11.78 -0.36
CA ALA A 311 21.79 -11.58 0.23
C ALA A 311 21.65 -10.92 1.61
N TRP A 312 22.42 -11.37 2.60
CA TRP A 312 22.46 -10.73 3.92
C TRP A 312 23.25 -9.43 3.83
N VAL A 313 22.66 -8.27 4.16
CA VAL A 313 23.33 -6.96 3.99
C VAL A 313 23.47 -6.15 5.27
N GLU A 314 22.75 -6.53 6.33
CA GLU A 314 22.86 -5.90 7.65
C GLU A 314 22.53 -6.89 8.76
N LEU A 315 23.28 -6.84 9.86
CA LEU A 315 23.01 -7.54 11.12
C LEU A 315 23.05 -6.51 12.25
N VAL A 316 22.04 -6.53 13.10
CA VAL A 316 21.97 -5.76 14.35
C VAL A 316 21.77 -6.73 15.51
N MET A 317 22.70 -6.68 16.46
CA MET A 317 22.62 -7.45 17.71
C MET A 317 22.45 -6.49 18.87
N GLY A 318 21.50 -6.80 19.75
CA GLY A 318 21.28 -6.03 20.98
C GLY A 318 22.31 -6.37 22.04
N ASN A 319 22.62 -7.67 22.16
CA ASN A 319 23.63 -8.20 23.09
C ASN A 319 24.76 -8.88 22.32
N SER A 320 25.88 -8.19 22.16
CA SER A 320 27.03 -8.77 21.47
C SER A 320 27.84 -9.74 22.34
N PRO A 321 28.63 -10.64 21.73
CA PRO A 321 29.53 -11.53 22.46
C PRO A 321 30.82 -10.83 22.97
N LEU A 322 30.88 -9.50 22.94
CA LEU A 322 32.06 -8.75 23.38
C LEU A 322 32.01 -8.48 24.88
N ASP A 323 33.14 -8.66 25.56
CA ASP A 323 33.27 -8.36 26.98
C ASP A 323 33.11 -6.85 27.25
N GLY A 324 32.24 -6.50 28.18
CA GLY A 324 31.99 -5.13 28.64
C GLY A 324 30.82 -5.04 29.63
N GLU A 325 30.83 -4.03 30.51
CA GLU A 325 29.67 -3.73 31.36
C GLU A 325 28.55 -3.08 30.52
N GLY A 326 27.39 -3.74 30.44
CA GLY A 326 26.17 -3.22 29.79
C GLY A 326 25.83 -3.87 28.44
N GLU A 327 24.70 -3.47 27.86
CA GLU A 327 24.26 -3.87 26.51
C GLU A 327 25.21 -3.22 25.48
N CYS A 328 26.07 -4.02 24.84
CA CYS A 328 26.96 -3.57 23.78
C CYS A 328 26.40 -3.98 22.40
N PRO A 329 25.61 -3.14 21.73
CA PRO A 329 25.01 -3.51 20.46
C PRO A 329 26.04 -3.50 19.33
N ILE A 330 26.05 -4.54 18.50
CA ILE A 330 26.87 -4.60 17.27
C ILE A 330 25.98 -4.38 16.05
N ARG A 331 26.45 -3.54 15.13
CA ARG A 331 25.87 -3.39 13.80
C ARG A 331 26.91 -3.66 12.72
N LEU A 332 26.69 -4.70 11.92
CA LEU A 332 27.44 -4.98 10.70
C LEU A 332 26.58 -4.62 9.49
N ARG A 333 27.09 -3.79 8.58
CA ARG A 333 26.34 -3.29 7.43
C ARG A 333 27.23 -3.08 6.22
N ASP A 334 26.75 -3.49 5.04
CA ASP A 334 27.31 -3.02 3.76
C ASP A 334 26.39 -1.95 3.14
N PRO A 335 26.87 -0.69 2.94
CA PRO A 335 26.05 0.38 2.39
C PRO A 335 25.75 0.24 0.89
N LYS A 336 26.48 -0.60 0.15
CA LYS A 336 26.29 -0.89 -1.27
C LYS A 336 25.39 -2.12 -1.54
N CYS A 337 24.88 -2.76 -0.48
CA CYS A 337 24.05 -3.96 -0.55
C CYS A 337 24.78 -5.23 -1.01
N HIS A 338 26.10 -5.29 -0.83
CA HIS A 338 26.82 -6.55 -0.98
C HIS A 338 26.57 -7.46 0.23
N SER A 339 26.76 -8.76 0.03
CA SER A 339 26.62 -9.71 1.13
C SER A 339 27.64 -9.45 2.23
N ILE A 340 27.17 -9.41 3.48
CA ILE A 340 27.99 -9.39 4.69
C ILE A 340 28.35 -10.80 5.17
N GLY A 341 27.86 -11.86 4.53
CA GLY A 341 28.12 -13.26 4.91
C GLY A 341 29.60 -13.59 5.13
N PRO A 342 30.53 -13.19 4.22
CA PRO A 342 31.96 -13.37 4.45
C PRO A 342 32.50 -12.65 5.69
N ALA A 343 32.01 -11.44 5.98
CA ALA A 343 32.40 -10.69 7.18
C ALA A 343 31.87 -11.34 8.46
N VAL A 344 30.62 -11.83 8.45
CA VAL A 344 30.05 -12.60 9.56
C VAL A 344 30.88 -13.87 9.82
N ARG A 345 31.21 -14.65 8.79
CA ARG A 345 32.06 -15.85 8.95
C ARG A 345 33.43 -15.53 9.53
N HIS A 346 34.04 -14.44 9.08
CA HIS A 346 35.34 -14.01 9.61
C HIS A 346 35.23 -13.65 11.09
N PHE A 347 34.20 -12.90 11.47
CA PHE A 347 33.94 -12.53 12.86
C PHE A 347 33.71 -13.77 13.73
N GLU A 348 32.86 -14.70 13.29
CA GLU A 348 32.54 -15.92 14.05
C GLU A 348 33.76 -16.79 14.33
N ARG A 349 34.71 -16.82 13.40
CA ARG A 349 35.96 -17.56 13.56
C ARG A 349 36.89 -16.93 14.60
N VAL A 350 36.82 -15.61 14.80
CA VAL A 350 37.77 -14.84 15.62
C VAL A 350 37.22 -14.56 17.01
N VAL A 351 35.93 -14.26 17.12
CA VAL A 351 35.31 -13.71 18.34
C VAL A 351 34.31 -14.68 18.98
N GLY A 352 33.51 -15.39 18.18
CA GLY A 352 32.47 -16.28 18.68
C GLY A 352 31.20 -16.26 17.82
N SER A 353 30.30 -17.23 18.03
CA SER A 353 29.12 -17.41 17.17
C SER A 353 28.16 -16.21 17.25
N LEU A 354 27.80 -15.66 16.08
CA LEU A 354 26.81 -14.61 15.92
C LEU A 354 25.48 -15.20 15.44
N SER A 355 25.51 -16.04 14.40
CA SER A 355 24.29 -16.61 13.81
C SER A 355 23.67 -17.72 14.64
N GLY A 356 24.43 -18.33 15.56
CA GLY A 356 23.95 -19.36 16.49
C GLY A 356 23.26 -18.80 17.73
N ASN A 357 23.39 -17.49 18.01
CA ASN A 357 22.70 -16.85 19.13
C ASN A 357 21.56 -15.97 18.62
N VAL A 358 20.49 -16.61 18.14
CA VAL A 358 19.33 -15.92 17.57
C VAL A 358 18.68 -14.96 18.58
N ASP A 359 18.73 -15.27 19.88
CA ASP A 359 18.18 -14.40 20.94
C ASP A 359 18.88 -13.04 21.02
N ALA A 360 20.16 -12.98 20.65
CA ALA A 360 20.95 -11.77 20.67
C ALA A 360 20.73 -10.90 19.42
N ILE A 361 20.09 -11.44 18.38
CA ILE A 361 19.84 -10.75 17.12
C ILE A 361 18.54 -9.96 17.25
N GLU A 362 18.64 -8.63 17.23
CA GLU A 362 17.45 -7.77 17.18
C GLU A 362 16.82 -7.79 15.79
N SER A 363 17.66 -7.65 14.76
CA SER A 363 17.19 -7.60 13.38
C SER A 363 18.30 -7.89 12.37
N ILE A 364 17.88 -8.31 11.19
CA ILE A 364 18.73 -8.39 10.01
C ILE A 364 18.11 -7.60 8.87
N LYS A 365 18.91 -7.26 7.85
CA LYS A 365 18.38 -6.86 6.55
C LYS A 365 18.89 -7.77 5.46
N VAL A 366 17.99 -8.14 4.57
CA VAL A 366 18.27 -8.89 3.35
C VAL A 366 18.06 -8.00 2.13
N PHE A 367 18.84 -8.23 1.08
CA PHE A 367 18.63 -7.63 -0.22
C PHE A 367 17.79 -8.58 -1.08
N TYR A 368 16.56 -8.20 -1.35
CA TYR A 368 15.55 -8.97 -2.08
C TYR A 368 14.85 -8.06 -3.09
N ALA A 369 14.62 -8.53 -4.31
CA ALA A 369 13.96 -7.74 -5.37
C ALA A 369 14.59 -6.33 -5.55
N LYS A 370 15.93 -6.25 -5.51
CA LYS A 370 16.72 -5.00 -5.57
C LYS A 370 16.44 -4.00 -4.44
N LYS A 371 15.88 -4.46 -3.32
CA LYS A 371 15.46 -3.64 -2.18
C LYS A 371 15.99 -4.23 -0.88
N ARG A 372 16.23 -3.36 0.10
CA ARG A 372 16.57 -3.79 1.47
C ARG A 372 15.30 -4.05 2.26
N VAL A 373 15.13 -5.28 2.72
CA VAL A 373 14.00 -5.72 3.55
C VAL A 373 14.53 -6.00 4.95
N SER A 374 13.94 -5.36 5.96
CA SER A 374 14.28 -5.62 7.37
C SER A 374 13.50 -6.82 7.87
N LEU A 375 14.15 -7.69 8.62
CA LEU A 375 13.56 -8.79 9.37
C LEU A 375 13.87 -8.60 10.86
N ILE A 376 12.87 -8.74 11.71
CA ILE A 376 12.94 -8.61 13.17
C ILE A 376 12.55 -9.94 13.77
N PHE A 377 13.34 -10.44 14.71
CA PHE A 377 13.08 -11.70 15.41
C PHE A 377 12.57 -11.39 16.82
N GLU A 378 11.28 -11.61 17.05
CA GLU A 378 10.66 -11.36 18.35
C GLU A 378 10.56 -12.67 19.12
N LYS A 379 11.31 -12.81 20.21
CA LYS A 379 11.20 -13.98 21.09
C LYS A 379 9.86 -13.98 21.83
N MET A 380 9.21 -15.14 21.93
CA MET A 380 7.99 -15.31 22.69
C MET A 380 8.31 -15.41 24.20
N GLU A 381 7.66 -14.59 25.03
CA GLU A 381 7.92 -14.53 26.49
C GLU A 381 7.75 -15.86 27.23
N LEU A 382 6.89 -16.75 26.71
CA LEU A 382 6.51 -18.01 27.38
C LEU A 382 7.18 -19.26 26.79
N ALA A 383 8.00 -19.13 25.75
CA ALA A 383 8.62 -20.28 25.07
C ALA A 383 10.04 -19.95 24.58
N GLU A 384 11.03 -20.68 25.07
CA GLU A 384 12.46 -20.36 24.88
C GLU A 384 12.96 -20.48 23.43
N ASP A 385 12.28 -21.26 22.59
CA ASP A 385 12.67 -21.57 21.21
C ASP A 385 11.70 -21.05 20.15
N GLU A 386 10.71 -20.25 20.56
CA GLU A 386 9.66 -19.74 19.68
C GLU A 386 9.85 -18.26 19.41
N PHE A 387 9.78 -17.92 18.12
CA PHE A 387 9.94 -16.57 17.62
C PHE A 387 8.79 -16.20 16.71
N VAL A 388 8.44 -14.92 16.67
CA VAL A 388 7.67 -14.34 15.59
C VAL A 388 8.63 -13.55 14.71
N VAL A 389 8.72 -13.94 13.43
CA VAL A 389 9.53 -13.20 12.46
C VAL A 389 8.66 -12.16 11.80
N ARG A 390 9.10 -10.91 11.88
CA ARG A 390 8.41 -9.81 11.22
C ARG A 390 9.29 -9.13 10.18
N TYR A 391 8.70 -8.57 9.14
CA TYR A 391 9.43 -7.81 8.12
C TYR A 391 8.86 -6.42 7.86
N SER A 392 9.70 -5.48 7.43
CA SER A 392 9.25 -4.14 7.03
C SER A 392 8.79 -4.13 5.58
N ASP A 393 7.48 -4.03 5.39
CA ASP A 393 6.81 -4.22 4.10
C ASP A 393 6.79 -2.96 3.20
N GLN A 394 7.04 -1.77 3.74
CA GLN A 394 7.03 -0.47 3.02
C GLN A 394 7.87 -0.43 1.75
N ARG A 395 8.93 -1.24 1.68
CA ARG A 395 9.84 -1.29 0.53
C ARG A 395 9.26 -2.11 -0.61
N LEU A 396 8.49 -3.14 -0.28
CA LEU A 396 7.93 -4.08 -1.22
C LEU A 396 6.52 -3.62 -1.63
N ASN A 397 6.20 -3.72 -2.92
CA ASN A 397 4.81 -3.62 -3.38
C ASN A 397 4.03 -4.91 -3.01
N PRO A 398 2.70 -4.95 -3.09
CA PRO A 398 1.93 -6.13 -2.70
C PRO A 398 2.31 -7.44 -3.39
N LYS A 399 2.68 -7.42 -4.68
CA LYS A 399 3.15 -8.62 -5.40
C LYS A 399 4.48 -9.12 -4.85
N GLU A 400 5.42 -8.20 -4.63
CA GLU A 400 6.71 -8.51 -4.03
C GLU A 400 6.57 -8.98 -2.57
N ARG A 401 5.63 -8.42 -1.80
CA ARG A 401 5.31 -8.86 -0.43
C ARG A 401 4.83 -10.30 -0.43
N LEU A 402 3.85 -10.63 -1.27
CA LEU A 402 3.32 -11.99 -1.39
C LEU A 402 4.41 -12.98 -1.83
N ALA A 403 5.21 -12.60 -2.83
CA ALA A 403 6.32 -13.43 -3.30
C ALA A 403 7.38 -13.64 -2.20
N PHE A 404 7.70 -12.60 -1.44
CA PHE A 404 8.62 -12.66 -0.31
C PHE A 404 8.09 -13.56 0.81
N GLU A 405 6.84 -13.36 1.25
CA GLU A 405 6.18 -14.19 2.27
C GLU A 405 6.11 -15.66 1.84
N THR A 406 5.76 -15.91 0.58
CA THR A 406 5.71 -17.27 0.00
C THR A 406 7.10 -17.89 -0.06
N TYR A 407 8.12 -17.15 -0.48
CA TYR A 407 9.50 -17.63 -0.51
C TYR A 407 10.01 -17.99 0.89
N MET A 408 9.83 -17.11 1.87
CA MET A 408 10.20 -17.38 3.26
C MET A 408 9.54 -18.64 3.81
N ARG A 409 8.24 -18.81 3.52
CA ARG A 409 7.47 -19.98 3.96
C ARG A 409 7.90 -21.26 3.25
N THR A 410 8.11 -21.23 1.93
CA THR A 410 8.36 -22.44 1.14
C THR A 410 9.82 -22.87 1.16
N ALA A 411 10.76 -21.93 1.04
CA ALA A 411 12.19 -22.21 0.98
C ALA A 411 12.82 -22.40 2.37
N HIS A 412 12.32 -21.69 3.39
CA HIS A 412 12.93 -21.71 4.73
C HIS A 412 12.04 -22.30 5.82
N ALA A 413 10.76 -22.57 5.52
CA ALA A 413 9.74 -22.93 6.51
C ALA A 413 9.56 -21.87 7.60
N ILE A 414 9.83 -20.60 7.27
CA ILE A 414 9.70 -19.47 8.21
C ILE A 414 8.46 -18.67 7.81
N PRO A 415 7.39 -18.68 8.62
CA PRO A 415 6.32 -17.71 8.46
C PRO A 415 6.82 -16.31 8.83
N VAL A 416 6.51 -15.32 8.00
CA VAL A 416 6.87 -13.91 8.26
C VAL A 416 5.63 -13.02 8.21
N LEU A 417 5.57 -12.04 9.10
CA LEU A 417 4.46 -11.10 9.23
C LEU A 417 4.92 -9.66 9.03
N SER A 418 4.09 -8.79 8.46
CA SER A 418 4.46 -7.37 8.36
C SER A 418 4.60 -6.69 9.74
N THR A 419 5.59 -5.81 9.88
CA THR A 419 5.96 -5.07 11.12
C THR A 419 5.18 -3.77 11.34
N GLU A 420 4.43 -3.27 10.35
CA GLU A 420 4.21 -1.82 10.30
C GLU A 420 3.37 -1.28 11.47
N LYS A 421 2.46 -2.08 12.06
CA LYS A 421 1.64 -1.67 13.21
C LYS A 421 1.34 -2.83 14.14
N ARG A 422 1.64 -2.67 15.44
CA ARG A 422 1.19 -3.55 16.51
C ARG A 422 0.07 -2.86 17.28
N PHE A 423 -1.03 -3.57 17.49
CA PHE A 423 -2.00 -3.17 18.50
C PHE A 423 -1.43 -3.57 19.86
N LYS A 424 -0.99 -2.60 20.67
CA LYS A 424 -0.64 -2.88 22.06
C LYS A 424 -1.89 -3.46 22.74
N ARG A 425 -1.74 -4.53 23.52
CA ARG A 425 -2.80 -4.93 24.45
C ARG A 425 -3.08 -3.72 25.34
N PRO A 426 -4.34 -3.37 25.63
CA PRO A 426 -4.61 -2.50 26.77
C PRO A 426 -3.97 -3.17 27.99
N SER A 427 -3.04 -2.45 28.61
CA SER A 427 -2.45 -2.80 29.90
C SER A 427 -3.51 -2.81 30.99
#